data_AF-T5AQT4-F1
#
_entry.id   AF-T5AQT4-F1
#
_cell.length_a   1.000
_cell.length_b   1.000
_cell.length_c   1.000
_cell.angle_alpha   90.00
_cell.angle_beta   90.00
_cell.angle_gamma   90.00
#
_symmetry.space_group_name_H-M   'P 1'
#
loop_
_entity.id
_entity.type
_entity.pdbx_description
1 polymer ?
#
loop_
_entity_poly.entity_id
_entity_poly.type
_entity_poly.pdbx_seq_one_letter_code
_entity_poly.pdbx_strand_id
1 'polypeptide(L)'
;MRLAVSAIFAALPLLASAEGSPFAQYQAHLQNFLGRVVSGVPNPGIHDPVAALEAKMGSMKLSTLTLGNWKQTLYEPVAPGATVPEEWWVLITGRNKTCLGHCDKVEQAFNETAAKFALTPGSPHMGYLNCDDQPILCNSWSASTAHIWSFAMLPPPAPVEIYKKRLNLTTTTSSDLVALQSSKAEWTLLESWFHPFNGQVAQNGLAVPYGYVMWAFNLVPNWLFMVIVSFASRSMM
;
A
#
# COMPACT_ATOMS: atom_id res chain seq x y z
N MET A 1 -62.08 15.74 19.45
CA MET A 1 -61.35 14.57 19.99
C MET A 1 -60.22 14.27 19.01
N ARG A 2 -58.99 14.75 19.22
CA ARG A 2 -57.89 14.10 19.97
C ARG A 2 -57.84 12.58 19.74
N LEU A 3 -56.80 12.13 19.03
CA LEU A 3 -55.75 11.25 19.58
C LEU A 3 -54.51 11.35 18.68
N ALA A 4 -53.36 11.48 19.33
CA ALA A 4 -52.05 11.75 18.77
C ALA A 4 -51.30 10.45 18.46
N VAL A 5 -50.47 10.45 17.41
CA VAL A 5 -49.40 9.46 17.23
C VAL A 5 -48.08 10.21 17.16
N SER A 6 -47.28 9.99 18.20
CA SER A 6 -45.97 10.59 18.45
C SER A 6 -44.85 9.87 17.71
N ALA A 7 -43.89 10.66 17.23
CA ALA A 7 -42.44 10.49 17.35
C ALA A 7 -41.78 9.14 17.01
N ILE A 8 -41.15 9.06 15.83
CA ILE A 8 -39.78 8.52 15.66
C ILE A 8 -39.05 9.38 14.60
N PHE A 9 -38.54 10.54 15.04
CA PHE A 9 -37.44 11.25 14.38
C PHE A 9 -36.29 11.24 15.40
N ALA A 10 -35.36 10.30 15.28
CA ALA A 10 -34.03 10.37 15.89
C ALA A 10 -33.20 9.14 15.49
N ALA A 11 -32.14 9.36 14.71
CA ALA A 11 -30.81 8.77 14.84
C ALA A 11 -30.12 8.69 13.46
N LEU A 12 -29.55 9.81 13.01
CA LEU A 12 -28.29 9.76 12.26
C LEU A 12 -27.24 10.42 13.16
N PRO A 13 -26.19 9.69 13.56
CA PRO A 13 -25.25 10.17 14.55
C PRO A 13 -24.45 11.36 14.01
N LEU A 14 -24.29 12.36 14.87
CA LEU A 14 -23.36 13.46 14.73
C LEU A 14 -21.97 12.94 14.34
N LEU A 15 -21.45 13.40 13.21
CA LEU A 15 -20.02 13.55 12.95
C LEU A 15 -19.79 14.95 12.39
N ALA A 16 -19.99 15.94 13.25
CA ALA A 16 -19.52 17.29 13.01
C ALA A 16 -19.11 17.86 14.37
N SER A 17 -17.82 17.73 14.67
CA SER A 17 -17.00 18.63 15.50
C SER A 17 -15.64 17.98 15.73
N ALA A 18 -14.76 18.12 14.75
CA ALA A 18 -13.32 18.14 14.97
C ALA A 18 -12.81 19.47 14.41
N GLU A 19 -13.13 20.56 15.13
CA GLU A 19 -12.50 21.85 14.90
C GLU A 19 -10.99 21.69 15.15
N GLY A 20 -10.19 21.98 14.12
CA GLY A 20 -8.72 22.03 14.24
C GLY A 20 -7.94 21.14 13.27
N SER A 21 -8.58 20.43 12.32
CA SER A 21 -7.84 19.66 11.32
C SER A 21 -7.78 20.38 9.96
N PRO A 22 -6.61 20.42 9.29
CA PRO A 22 -6.47 20.89 7.89
C PRO A 22 -7.40 20.18 6.90
N PHE A 23 -8.00 19.06 7.31
CA PHE A 23 -8.93 18.24 6.55
C PHE A 23 -10.24 18.96 6.20
N ALA A 24 -10.72 19.89 7.04
CA ALA A 24 -11.95 20.64 6.77
C ALA A 24 -11.84 21.48 5.48
N GLN A 25 -10.65 22.00 5.18
CA GLN A 25 -10.39 22.76 3.97
C GLN A 25 -10.47 21.88 2.71
N TYR A 26 -9.97 20.64 2.79
CA TYR A 26 -10.02 19.67 1.68
C TYR A 26 -11.43 19.11 1.46
N GLN A 27 -12.21 18.91 2.52
CA GLN A 27 -13.61 18.51 2.41
C GLN A 27 -14.43 19.55 1.65
N ALA A 28 -14.21 20.84 1.91
CA ALA A 28 -14.84 21.93 1.18
C ALA A 28 -14.44 21.97 -0.31
N HIS A 29 -13.18 21.66 -0.64
CA HIS A 29 -12.74 21.54 -2.02
C HIS A 29 -13.37 20.35 -2.74
N LEU A 30 -13.51 19.21 -2.05
CA LEU A 30 -14.17 18.02 -2.57
C LEU A 30 -15.66 18.29 -2.82
N GLN A 31 -16.36 18.91 -1.86
CA GLN A 31 -17.76 19.29 -2.00
C GLN A 31 -17.98 20.32 -3.13
N ASN A 32 -17.10 21.32 -3.24
CA ASN A 32 -17.17 22.31 -4.32
C ASN A 32 -16.88 21.70 -5.70
N PHE A 33 -15.97 20.74 -5.79
CA PHE A 33 -15.70 20.02 -7.04
C PHE A 33 -16.90 19.14 -7.43
N LEU A 34 -17.47 18.39 -6.49
CA LEU A 34 -18.66 17.59 -6.70
C LEU A 34 -19.86 18.45 -7.15
N GLY A 35 -20.08 19.61 -6.50
CA GLY A 35 -21.15 20.52 -6.87
C GLY A 35 -21.00 21.14 -8.27
N ARG A 36 -19.76 21.39 -8.72
CA ARG A 36 -19.46 21.95 -10.06
C ARG A 36 -19.56 20.90 -11.18
N VAL A 37 -19.24 19.65 -10.89
CA VAL A 37 -19.32 18.56 -11.87
C VAL A 37 -20.77 18.08 -12.04
N VAL A 38 -21.57 18.09 -10.98
CA VAL A 38 -23.00 17.70 -11.01
C VAL A 38 -23.88 18.77 -11.68
N SER A 39 -23.48 20.04 -11.69
CA SER A 39 -24.25 21.13 -12.31
C SER A 39 -24.02 21.30 -13.83
N GLY A 40 -23.08 20.56 -14.41
CA GLY A 40 -22.69 20.69 -15.82
C GLY A 40 -23.23 19.62 -16.79
N VAL A 41 -24.00 18.64 -16.31
CA VAL A 41 -24.42 17.50 -17.14
C VAL A 41 -25.94 17.45 -17.29
N PRO A 42 -26.48 17.67 -18.51
CA PRO A 42 -27.91 17.52 -18.78
C PRO A 42 -28.32 16.05 -18.66
N ASN A 43 -29.20 15.76 -17.69
CA ASN A 43 -29.85 14.47 -17.50
C ASN A 43 -30.92 14.25 -18.59
N PRO A 44 -30.93 13.08 -19.25
CA PRO A 44 -32.10 12.22 -19.08
C PRO A 44 -31.71 10.73 -19.18
N GLY A 45 -31.48 10.10 -18.04
CA GLY A 45 -31.27 8.66 -17.93
C GLY A 45 -30.54 8.37 -16.65
N ILE A 46 -31.25 7.81 -15.68
CA ILE A 46 -30.71 7.43 -14.37
C ILE A 46 -29.55 6.45 -14.57
N HIS A 47 -28.33 6.97 -14.59
CA HIS A 47 -27.13 6.21 -14.32
C HIS A 47 -26.41 6.93 -13.19
N ASP A 48 -26.30 6.18 -12.11
CA ASP A 48 -25.88 6.62 -10.80
C ASP A 48 -24.57 7.42 -10.87
N PRO A 49 -24.52 8.68 -10.39
CA PRO A 49 -23.26 9.42 -10.25
C PRO A 49 -22.27 8.67 -9.34
N VAL A 50 -22.75 7.77 -8.48
CA VAL A 50 -21.93 6.82 -7.74
C VAL A 50 -21.35 5.75 -8.65
N ALA A 51 -22.04 5.27 -9.69
CA ALA A 51 -21.48 4.27 -10.62
C ALA A 51 -20.40 4.84 -11.54
N ALA A 52 -20.49 6.10 -11.98
CA ALA A 52 -19.42 6.75 -12.75
C ALA A 52 -18.23 7.13 -11.85
N LEU A 53 -18.50 7.52 -10.59
CA LEU A 53 -17.48 7.76 -9.58
C LEU A 53 -16.86 6.45 -9.07
N GLU A 54 -17.60 5.35 -8.96
CA GLU A 54 -17.14 3.99 -8.65
C GLU A 54 -16.45 3.33 -9.83
N ALA A 55 -16.81 3.65 -11.07
CA ALA A 55 -16.03 3.23 -12.24
C ALA A 55 -14.67 3.95 -12.27
N LYS A 56 -14.60 5.20 -11.78
CA LYS A 56 -13.35 5.98 -11.69
C LYS A 56 -12.57 5.73 -10.39
N MET A 57 -13.23 5.49 -9.26
CA MET A 57 -12.63 5.15 -7.96
C MET A 57 -12.35 3.65 -7.83
N GLY A 58 -13.16 2.79 -8.46
CA GLY A 58 -12.92 1.36 -8.60
C GLY A 58 -11.71 1.04 -9.48
N SER A 59 -11.25 2.02 -10.27
CA SER A 59 -9.97 1.95 -11.00
C SER A 59 -8.74 2.23 -10.12
N MET A 60 -8.91 2.77 -8.90
CA MET A 60 -7.80 3.10 -8.00
C MET A 60 -8.00 2.47 -6.64
N LYS A 61 -7.92 1.13 -6.65
CA LYS A 61 -7.73 0.29 -5.49
C LYS A 61 -6.31 0.48 -4.96
N LEU A 62 -6.22 1.08 -3.78
CA LEU A 62 -5.09 0.81 -2.91
C LEU A 62 -5.04 -0.70 -2.66
N SER A 63 -4.13 -1.39 -3.35
CA SER A 63 -4.16 -2.84 -3.45
C SER A 63 -3.33 -3.49 -2.35
N THR A 64 -3.94 -4.41 -1.59
CA THR A 64 -3.19 -5.21 -0.61
C THR A 64 -2.54 -6.41 -1.27
N LEU A 65 -1.21 -6.45 -1.24
CA LEU A 65 -0.38 -7.53 -1.74
C LEU A 65 -0.25 -8.63 -0.69
N THR A 66 -0.50 -9.86 -1.12
CA THR A 66 -0.41 -11.10 -0.36
C THR A 66 0.40 -12.11 -1.15
N LEU A 67 0.90 -13.15 -0.48
CA LEU A 67 1.65 -14.21 -1.14
C LEU A 67 0.92 -14.82 -2.35
N GLY A 68 -0.41 -14.90 -2.28
CA GLY A 68 -1.25 -15.50 -3.33
C GLY A 68 -1.63 -14.58 -4.48
N ASN A 69 -1.62 -13.26 -4.31
CA ASN A 69 -2.13 -12.32 -5.33
C ASN A 69 -1.10 -11.32 -5.85
N TRP A 70 0.03 -11.10 -5.16
CA TRP A 70 0.92 -9.95 -5.41
C TRP A 70 1.33 -9.84 -6.88
N LYS A 71 1.68 -10.97 -7.51
CA LYS A 71 2.18 -11.01 -8.88
C LYS A 71 1.06 -10.67 -9.85
N GLN A 72 -0.13 -11.25 -9.65
CA GLN A 72 -1.30 -10.96 -10.48
C GLN A 72 -1.70 -9.48 -10.37
N THR A 73 -1.76 -8.95 -9.15
CA THR A 73 -2.13 -7.55 -8.90
C THR A 73 -1.18 -6.58 -9.58
N LEU A 74 0.14 -6.79 -9.48
CA LEU A 74 1.12 -5.90 -10.11
C LEU A 74 1.07 -5.95 -11.66
N TYR A 75 0.71 -7.09 -12.24
CA TYR A 75 0.58 -7.24 -13.70
C TYR A 75 -0.81 -6.87 -14.24
N GLU A 76 -1.83 -6.71 -13.40
CA GLU A 76 -3.20 -6.39 -13.82
C GLU A 76 -3.31 -5.17 -14.76
N PRO A 77 -2.64 -4.03 -14.50
CA PRO A 77 -2.72 -2.87 -15.38
C PRO A 77 -1.79 -2.97 -16.61
N VAL A 78 -0.89 -3.96 -16.67
CA VAL A 78 0.15 -4.03 -17.70
C VAL A 78 -0.43 -4.61 -19.00
N ALA A 79 -0.55 -3.77 -20.03
CA ALA A 79 -1.02 -4.23 -21.32
C ALA A 79 -0.02 -5.20 -22.01
N PRO A 80 -0.49 -6.23 -22.72
CA PRO A 80 0.37 -7.11 -23.51
C PRO A 80 1.18 -6.31 -24.55
N GLY A 81 2.50 -6.45 -24.54
CA GLY A 81 3.39 -5.74 -25.48
C GLY A 81 3.61 -4.25 -25.17
N ALA A 82 3.18 -3.75 -24.01
CA ALA A 82 3.49 -2.40 -23.57
C ALA A 82 5.00 -2.15 -23.50
N THR A 83 5.44 -1.02 -24.06
CA THR A 83 6.83 -0.54 -24.00
C THR A 83 7.02 0.55 -22.95
N VAL A 84 5.92 1.14 -22.48
CA VAL A 84 5.91 2.12 -21.39
C VAL A 84 5.61 1.37 -20.10
N PRO A 85 6.45 1.49 -19.05
CA PRO A 85 6.22 0.80 -17.80
C PRO A 85 5.02 1.40 -17.06
N GLU A 86 4.17 0.53 -16.52
CA GLU A 86 3.14 0.92 -15.55
C GLU A 86 3.79 1.08 -14.18
N GLU A 87 3.67 2.27 -13.58
CA GLU A 87 4.32 2.55 -12.30
C GLU A 87 3.43 2.11 -11.13
N TRP A 88 4.01 1.36 -10.20
CA TRP A 88 3.39 0.99 -8.93
C TRP A 88 4.19 1.51 -7.76
N TRP A 89 3.54 2.15 -6.79
CA TRP A 89 4.13 2.44 -5.49
C TRP A 89 3.56 1.49 -4.45
N VAL A 90 4.43 0.71 -3.82
CA VAL A 90 4.06 -0.22 -2.77
C VAL A 90 4.72 0.22 -1.47
N LEU A 91 3.91 0.56 -0.47
CA LEU A 91 4.40 0.80 0.87
C LEU A 91 4.59 -0.54 1.60
N ILE A 92 5.82 -0.81 2.01
CA ILE A 92 6.16 -1.94 2.87
C ILE A 92 6.05 -1.47 4.32
N THR A 93 5.03 -1.99 4.99
CA THR A 93 4.71 -1.69 6.38
C THR A 93 4.71 -2.98 7.22
N GLY A 94 4.54 -2.85 8.53
CA GLY A 94 4.49 -3.98 9.45
C GLY A 94 3.80 -3.65 10.76
N ARG A 95 2.71 -2.87 10.68
CA ARG A 95 1.82 -2.47 11.79
C ARG A 95 2.59 -2.16 13.07
N ASN A 96 2.02 -2.54 14.22
CA ASN A 96 2.57 -2.26 15.53
C ASN A 96 3.81 -3.11 15.82
N LYS A 97 3.85 -4.39 15.42
CA LYS A 97 4.91 -5.31 15.84
C LYS A 97 6.22 -5.01 15.11
N THR A 98 6.21 -5.02 13.78
CA THR A 98 7.44 -4.87 13.00
C THR A 98 7.86 -3.40 12.87
N CYS A 99 6.94 -2.44 13.00
CA CYS A 99 7.30 -1.01 13.04
C CYS A 99 7.36 -0.38 14.44
N LEU A 100 7.34 -1.17 15.51
CA LEU A 100 7.39 -0.69 16.91
C LEU A 100 6.32 0.38 17.23
N GLY A 101 5.15 0.30 16.61
CA GLY A 101 4.05 1.26 16.80
C GLY A 101 4.22 2.61 16.10
N HIS A 102 5.14 2.72 15.14
CA HIS A 102 5.39 3.98 14.43
C HIS A 102 4.83 4.04 13.00
N CYS A 103 4.24 2.95 12.49
CA CYS A 103 3.78 2.91 11.10
C CYS A 103 2.47 3.68 10.83
N ASP A 104 1.65 3.96 11.84
CA ASP A 104 0.33 4.58 11.66
C ASP A 104 0.38 5.91 10.89
N LYS A 105 1.35 6.78 11.21
CA LYS A 105 1.49 8.09 10.55
C LYS A 105 1.85 7.95 9.07
N VAL A 106 2.79 7.07 8.74
CA VAL A 106 3.21 6.88 7.35
C VAL A 106 2.16 6.15 6.53
N GLU A 107 1.44 5.20 7.13
CA GLU A 107 0.30 4.53 6.49
C GLU A 107 -0.83 5.54 6.20
N GLN A 108 -1.15 6.41 7.16
CA GLN A 108 -2.11 7.50 6.93
C GLN A 108 -1.65 8.42 5.79
N ALA A 109 -0.40 8.88 5.84
CA ALA A 109 0.15 9.74 4.79
C ALA A 109 0.12 9.08 3.40
N PHE A 110 0.38 7.77 3.33
CA PHE A 110 0.32 7.01 2.09
C PHE A 110 -1.11 6.82 1.59
N ASN A 111 -2.07 6.57 2.47
CA ASN A 111 -3.50 6.51 2.14
C ASN A 111 -4.02 7.83 1.57
N GLU A 112 -3.70 8.94 2.24
CA GLU A 112 -4.05 10.28 1.77
C GLU A 112 -3.42 10.59 0.41
N THR A 113 -2.18 10.13 0.20
CA THR A 113 -1.49 10.28 -1.09
C THR A 113 -2.15 9.44 -2.17
N ALA A 114 -2.53 8.19 -1.86
CA ALA A 114 -3.27 7.35 -2.79
C ALA A 114 -4.59 7.99 -3.22
N ALA A 115 -5.30 8.65 -2.30
CA ALA A 115 -6.51 9.40 -2.64
C ALA A 115 -6.24 10.62 -3.54
N LYS A 116 -5.10 11.30 -3.38
CA LYS A 116 -4.70 12.43 -4.26
C LYS A 116 -4.28 11.94 -5.64
N PHE A 117 -3.51 10.87 -5.69
CA PHE A 117 -3.12 10.18 -6.92
C PHE A 117 -4.34 9.60 -7.64
N ALA A 118 -5.39 9.24 -6.90
CA ALA A 118 -6.66 8.83 -7.47
C ALA A 118 -7.37 9.92 -8.31
N LEU A 119 -7.00 11.18 -8.13
CA LEU A 119 -7.57 12.30 -8.88
C LEU A 119 -6.60 12.85 -9.94
N THR A 120 -5.37 12.34 -9.98
CA THR A 120 -4.28 12.87 -10.81
C THR A 120 -3.95 11.89 -11.93
N PRO A 121 -4.25 12.23 -13.20
CA PRO A 121 -3.90 11.36 -14.33
C PRO A 121 -2.40 11.12 -14.43
N GLY A 122 -1.99 9.88 -14.71
CA GLY A 122 -0.58 9.49 -14.83
C GLY A 122 0.13 9.32 -13.49
N SER A 123 -0.59 9.34 -12.37
CA SER A 123 -0.06 8.92 -11.08
C SER A 123 0.12 7.40 -11.00
N PRO A 124 1.07 6.91 -10.19
CA PRO A 124 1.32 5.49 -10.04
C PRO A 124 0.14 4.77 -9.37
N HIS A 125 -0.01 3.49 -9.69
CA HIS A 125 -0.87 2.58 -8.95
C HIS A 125 -0.34 2.40 -7.53
N MET A 126 -1.23 2.29 -6.55
CA MET A 126 -0.85 2.29 -5.13
C MET A 126 -1.15 0.94 -4.49
N GLY A 127 -0.23 0.44 -3.66
CA GLY A 127 -0.40 -0.82 -2.97
C GLY A 127 0.28 -0.89 -1.60
N TYR A 128 -0.11 -1.91 -0.85
CA TYR A 128 0.42 -2.24 0.46
C TYR A 128 1.02 -3.62 0.49
N LEU A 129 2.18 -3.73 1.13
CA LEU A 129 2.70 -4.99 1.63
C LEU A 129 2.87 -4.89 3.14
N ASN A 130 2.02 -5.59 3.88
CA ASN A 130 2.11 -5.65 5.34
C ASN A 130 2.89 -6.89 5.79
N CYS A 131 4.09 -6.70 6.30
CA CYS A 131 4.97 -7.78 6.74
C CYS A 131 4.50 -8.52 8.00
N ASP A 132 3.58 -7.94 8.77
CA ASP A 132 2.96 -8.66 9.88
C ASP A 132 1.90 -9.65 9.37
N ASP A 133 1.15 -9.30 8.32
CA ASP A 133 0.16 -10.19 7.69
C ASP A 133 0.82 -11.19 6.73
N GLN A 134 1.86 -10.75 6.03
CA GLN A 134 2.49 -11.45 4.92
C GLN A 134 3.99 -11.64 5.18
N PRO A 135 4.38 -12.27 6.31
CA PRO A 135 5.79 -12.38 6.69
C PRO A 135 6.60 -13.19 5.67
N ILE A 136 5.98 -14.21 5.07
CA ILE A 136 6.62 -15.04 4.04
C ILE A 136 6.94 -14.20 2.79
N LEU A 137 5.98 -13.37 2.34
CA LEU A 137 6.18 -12.52 1.18
C LEU A 137 7.28 -11.48 1.44
N CYS A 138 7.24 -10.80 2.59
CA CYS A 138 8.28 -9.85 2.96
C CYS A 138 9.67 -10.50 3.04
N ASN A 139 9.78 -11.66 3.68
CA ASN A 139 11.05 -12.39 3.75
C ASN A 139 11.52 -12.86 2.37
N SER A 140 10.60 -13.30 1.49
CA SER A 140 10.94 -13.74 0.13
C SER A 140 11.56 -12.63 -0.72
N TRP A 141 11.14 -11.38 -0.46
CA TRP A 141 11.66 -10.18 -1.12
C TRP A 141 12.85 -9.58 -0.36
N SER A 142 13.20 -10.13 0.81
CA SER A 142 14.08 -9.50 1.78
C SER A 142 13.70 -8.02 2.04
N ALA A 143 12.39 -7.76 2.06
CA ALA A 143 11.81 -6.44 2.19
C ALA A 143 11.79 -6.01 3.66
N SER A 144 12.25 -4.79 3.93
CA SER A 144 12.18 -4.17 5.26
C SER A 144 11.09 -3.11 5.30
N THR A 145 10.44 -2.95 6.46
CA THR A 145 9.45 -1.89 6.70
C THR A 145 10.03 -0.48 6.56
N ALA A 146 9.16 0.53 6.56
CA ALA A 146 9.52 1.93 6.35
C ALA A 146 10.12 2.22 4.97
N HIS A 147 9.74 1.46 3.95
CA HIS A 147 10.17 1.69 2.58
C HIS A 147 8.97 1.77 1.64
N ILE A 148 9.04 2.68 0.68
CA ILE A 148 8.22 2.60 -0.53
C ILE A 148 9.09 2.01 -1.63
N TRP A 149 8.53 1.05 -2.36
CA TRP A 149 9.11 0.53 -3.58
C TRP A 149 8.28 1.02 -4.77
N SER A 150 8.94 1.70 -5.72
CA SER A 150 8.39 2.03 -7.03
C SER A 150 8.78 0.92 -8.01
N PHE A 151 7.79 0.25 -8.59
CA PHE A 151 7.99 -0.79 -9.60
C PHE A 151 7.66 -0.20 -10.97
N ALA A 152 8.59 -0.32 -11.91
CA ALA A 152 8.36 -0.04 -13.31
C ALA A 152 7.94 -1.36 -14.00
N MET A 153 6.64 -1.63 -14.02
CA MET A 153 6.10 -2.90 -14.50
C MET A 153 6.04 -2.93 -16.03
N LEU A 154 6.73 -3.89 -16.63
CA LEU A 154 6.67 -4.20 -18.06
C LEU A 154 6.21 -5.65 -18.26
N PRO A 155 5.57 -5.97 -19.39
CA PRO A 155 5.13 -7.33 -19.64
C PRO A 155 6.34 -8.28 -19.72
N PRO A 156 6.22 -9.53 -19.23
CA PRO A 156 7.27 -10.53 -19.41
C PRO A 156 7.58 -10.72 -20.91
N PRO A 157 8.85 -10.92 -21.32
CA PRO A 157 10.03 -11.24 -20.51
C PRO A 157 10.88 -10.03 -20.10
N ALA A 158 10.40 -8.80 -20.24
CA ALA A 158 11.19 -7.62 -19.91
C ALA A 158 11.54 -7.60 -18.40
N PRO A 159 12.76 -7.16 -18.04
CA PRO A 159 13.13 -7.01 -16.64
C PRO A 159 12.30 -5.90 -15.98
N VAL A 160 11.80 -6.16 -14.78
CA VAL A 160 11.08 -5.15 -13.97
C VAL A 160 12.10 -4.39 -13.14
N GLU A 161 12.17 -3.07 -13.30
CA GLU A 161 13.01 -2.23 -12.44
C GLU A 161 12.25 -1.87 -11.16
N ILE A 162 12.92 -2.01 -10.02
CA ILE A 162 12.35 -1.60 -8.73
C ILE A 162 13.28 -0.58 -8.11
N TYR A 163 12.72 0.55 -7.71
CA TYR A 163 13.40 1.59 -6.97
C TYR A 163 12.86 1.62 -5.55
N LYS A 164 13.73 1.77 -4.56
CA LYS A 164 13.34 1.86 -3.15
C LYS A 164 13.71 3.22 -2.57
N LYS A 165 12.83 3.73 -1.71
CA LYS A 165 13.05 4.89 -0.86
C LYS A 165 12.72 4.53 0.57
N ARG A 166 13.66 4.81 1.48
CA ARG A 166 13.40 4.73 2.92
C ARG A 166 12.63 5.97 3.37
N LEU A 167 11.58 5.77 4.15
CA LEU A 167 10.76 6.82 4.74
C LEU A 167 11.10 7.04 6.21
N ASN A 168 10.77 8.23 6.70
CA ASN A 168 10.74 8.50 8.13
C ASN A 168 9.32 8.27 8.64
N LEU A 169 9.14 7.17 9.38
CA LEU A 169 7.84 6.68 9.85
C LEU A 169 7.01 7.72 10.60
N THR A 170 7.65 8.66 11.31
CA THR A 170 6.96 9.59 12.21
C THR A 170 6.76 10.99 11.64
N THR A 171 7.49 11.34 10.57
CA THR A 171 7.49 12.70 10.01
C THR A 171 7.06 12.76 8.55
N THR A 172 7.08 11.66 7.80
CA THR A 172 6.65 11.66 6.40
C THR A 172 5.17 11.99 6.30
N THR A 173 4.85 13.01 5.50
CA THR A 173 3.49 13.48 5.23
C THR A 173 3.06 13.17 3.81
N SER A 174 1.75 13.31 3.53
CA SER A 174 1.25 13.11 2.17
C SER A 174 1.83 14.11 1.17
N SER A 175 2.10 15.36 1.57
CA SER A 175 2.76 16.34 0.70
C SER A 175 4.17 15.93 0.31
N ASP A 176 4.92 15.32 1.24
CA ASP A 176 6.27 14.85 0.96
C ASP A 176 6.24 13.73 -0.08
N LEU A 177 5.26 12.82 0.01
CA LEU A 177 5.09 11.72 -0.93
C LEU A 177 4.64 12.19 -2.32
N VAL A 178 3.76 13.19 -2.40
CA VAL A 178 3.39 13.81 -3.68
C VAL A 178 4.61 14.50 -4.31
N ALA A 179 5.40 15.23 -3.52
CA ALA A 179 6.61 15.88 -4.01
C ALA A 179 7.67 14.85 -4.48
N LEU A 180 7.75 13.70 -3.81
CA LEU A 180 8.67 12.62 -4.15
C LEU A 180 8.45 12.05 -5.56
N GLN A 181 7.23 12.15 -6.12
CA GLN A 181 6.93 11.69 -7.48
C GLN A 181 7.77 12.42 -8.53
N SER A 182 8.04 13.70 -8.29
CA SER A 182 8.84 14.55 -9.18
C SER A 182 10.35 14.36 -9.01
N SER A 183 10.79 13.68 -7.95
CA SER A 183 12.19 13.65 -7.51
C SER A 183 12.80 12.24 -7.61
N LYS A 184 12.99 11.74 -8.85
CA LYS A 184 13.59 10.42 -9.09
C LYS A 184 15.01 10.24 -8.53
N ALA A 185 15.78 11.33 -8.35
CA ALA A 185 17.13 11.29 -7.79
C ALA A 185 17.19 10.82 -6.33
N GLU A 186 16.07 10.90 -5.61
CA GLU A 186 15.99 10.47 -4.22
C GLU A 186 15.84 8.96 -4.03
N TRP A 187 15.60 8.24 -5.12
CA TRP A 187 15.35 6.82 -5.14
C TRP A 187 16.62 6.04 -5.42
N THR A 188 16.70 4.83 -4.86
CA THR A 188 17.82 3.91 -5.10
C THR A 188 17.33 2.69 -5.86
N LEU A 189 18.03 2.30 -6.92
CA LEU A 189 17.71 1.06 -7.64
C LEU A 189 17.90 -0.14 -6.71
N LEU A 190 16.94 -1.06 -6.70
CA LEU A 190 17.02 -2.31 -5.95
C LEU A 190 17.78 -3.34 -6.79
N GLU A 191 19.08 -3.45 -6.54
CA GLU A 191 19.89 -4.54 -7.05
C GLU A 191 20.13 -5.54 -5.92
N SER A 192 19.48 -6.71 -5.98
CA SER A 192 19.57 -7.73 -4.95
C SER A 192 19.28 -9.13 -5.49
N TRP A 193 19.91 -10.14 -4.90
CA TRP A 193 19.57 -11.55 -5.15
C TRP A 193 18.10 -11.89 -4.83
N PHE A 194 17.51 -11.16 -3.88
CA PHE A 194 16.12 -11.32 -3.45
C PHE A 194 15.16 -10.39 -4.21
N HIS A 195 15.59 -9.81 -5.33
CA HIS A 195 14.71 -9.01 -6.15
C HIS A 195 13.49 -9.85 -6.62
N PRO A 196 12.24 -9.39 -6.41
CA PRO A 196 11.01 -10.19 -6.59
C PRO A 196 10.83 -10.83 -7.98
N PHE A 197 11.33 -10.17 -9.03
CA PHE A 197 11.23 -10.63 -10.41
C PHE A 197 12.58 -11.12 -10.95
N ASN A 198 13.55 -10.21 -11.00
CA ASN A 198 14.83 -10.43 -11.66
C ASN A 198 15.91 -11.06 -10.75
N GLY A 199 15.62 -11.31 -9.47
CA GLY A 199 16.59 -11.85 -8.52
C GLY A 199 16.88 -13.32 -8.79
N GLN A 200 18.12 -13.77 -8.55
CA GLN A 200 18.50 -15.17 -8.75
C GLN A 200 17.63 -16.13 -7.93
N VAL A 201 17.23 -15.72 -6.72
CA VAL A 201 16.39 -16.54 -5.85
C VAL A 201 14.97 -16.68 -6.42
N ALA A 202 14.43 -15.62 -7.03
CA ALA A 202 13.13 -15.63 -7.68
C ALA A 202 13.14 -16.45 -8.98
N GLN A 203 14.15 -16.26 -9.83
CA GLN A 203 14.30 -16.98 -11.11
C GLN A 203 14.39 -18.51 -10.92
N ASN A 204 15.02 -18.96 -9.82
CA ASN A 204 15.14 -20.38 -9.50
C ASN A 204 13.92 -20.93 -8.72
N GLY A 205 12.87 -20.14 -8.49
CA GLY A 205 11.70 -20.57 -7.70
C GLY A 205 11.95 -20.75 -6.20
N LEU A 206 13.09 -20.25 -5.69
CA LEU A 206 13.52 -20.43 -4.31
C LEU A 206 13.05 -19.30 -3.37
N ALA A 207 12.43 -18.24 -3.89
CA ALA A 207 12.03 -17.08 -3.09
C ALA A 207 11.04 -17.43 -1.99
N VAL A 208 9.99 -18.19 -2.31
CA VAL A 208 8.98 -18.60 -1.32
C VAL A 208 9.56 -19.59 -0.29
N PRO A 209 10.29 -20.67 -0.68
CA PRO A 209 11.01 -21.50 0.27
C PRO A 209 11.93 -20.71 1.22
N TYR A 210 12.72 -19.78 0.68
CA TYR A 210 13.57 -18.90 1.48
C TYR A 210 12.76 -18.05 2.46
N GLY A 211 11.62 -17.50 2.01
CA GLY A 211 10.70 -16.74 2.86
C GLY A 211 10.23 -17.54 4.09
N TYR A 212 9.92 -18.83 3.92
CA TYR A 212 9.57 -19.74 5.02
C TYR A 212 10.75 -20.02 5.96
N VAL A 213 11.95 -20.25 5.41
CA VAL A 213 13.16 -20.49 6.22
C VAL A 213 13.46 -19.28 7.10
N MET A 214 13.47 -18.08 6.53
CA MET A 214 13.75 -16.85 7.28
C MET A 214 12.66 -16.53 8.30
N TRP A 215 11.39 -16.78 7.96
CA TRP A 215 10.30 -16.66 8.92
C TRP A 215 10.48 -17.60 10.11
N ALA A 216 10.79 -18.88 9.86
CA ALA A 216 11.03 -19.85 10.91
C ALA A 216 12.23 -19.47 11.79
N PHE A 217 13.32 -18.98 11.18
CA PHE A 217 14.49 -18.49 11.91
C PHE A 217 14.14 -17.29 12.81
N ASN A 218 13.32 -16.36 12.33
CA ASN A 218 12.86 -15.20 13.10
C ASN A 218 11.92 -15.57 14.27
N LEU A 219 11.34 -16.76 14.27
CA LEU A 219 10.59 -17.26 15.43
C LEU A 219 11.50 -17.77 16.55
N VAL A 220 12.76 -18.11 16.25
CA VAL A 220 13.71 -18.64 17.22
C VAL A 220 14.25 -17.49 18.08
N PRO A 221 13.93 -17.43 19.38
CA PRO A 221 14.48 -16.39 20.24
C PRO A 221 15.99 -16.56 20.42
N ASN A 222 16.71 -15.46 20.62
CA ASN A 222 18.17 -15.49 20.84
C ASN A 222 18.59 -16.43 21.99
N TRP A 223 17.78 -16.54 23.05
CA TRP A 223 18.07 -17.43 24.18
C TRP A 223 18.02 -18.91 23.79
N LEU A 224 17.18 -19.28 22.81
CA LEU A 224 17.02 -20.67 22.39
C LEU A 224 18.25 -21.17 21.62
N PHE A 225 18.91 -20.30 20.84
CA PHE A 225 20.20 -20.62 20.25
C PHE A 225 21.26 -20.91 21.31
N MET A 226 21.32 -20.11 22.38
CA MET A 226 22.26 -20.36 23.49
C MET A 226 22.01 -21.69 24.18
N VAL A 227 20.74 -22.09 24.32
CA VAL A 227 20.35 -23.41 24.84
C VAL A 227 20.78 -24.53 23.90
N ILE A 228 20.53 -24.42 22.59
CA ILE A 228 20.92 -25.42 21.60
C ILE A 228 22.44 -25.63 21.61
N VAL A 229 23.22 -24.55 21.56
CA VAL A 229 24.68 -24.60 21.63
C VAL A 229 25.16 -25.23 22.93
N SER A 230 24.51 -24.91 24.06
CA SER A 230 24.85 -25.49 25.36
C SER A 230 24.62 -27.00 25.43
N PHE A 231 23.54 -27.52 24.83
CA PHE A 231 23.30 -28.96 24.77
C PHE A 231 24.22 -29.67 23.78
N ALA A 232 24.47 -29.06 22.61
CA ALA A 232 25.36 -29.62 21.60
C ALA A 232 26.82 -29.71 22.11
N SER A 233 27.30 -28.70 22.85
CA SER A 233 28.66 -28.76 23.43
C SER A 233 28.75 -29.84 24.51
N ARG A 234 27.71 -29.99 25.33
CA ARG A 234 27.62 -31.05 26.36
C ARG A 234 27.51 -32.46 25.79
N SER A 235 27.02 -32.64 24.56
CA SER A 235 26.97 -33.96 23.91
C SER A 235 28.27 -34.32 23.18
N MET A 236 29.13 -33.33 22.92
CA MET A 236 30.43 -33.51 22.24
C MET A 236 31.61 -33.62 23.21
N MET A 237 31.40 -33.32 24.49
CA MET A 237 32.31 -33.64 25.60
C MET A 237 31.96 -35.00 26.19
#